data_AF-A0A6G6UYQ2-F1
#
_entry.id   AF-A0A6G6UYQ2-F1
#
_cell.length_a   1.000
_cell.length_b   1.000
_cell.length_c   1.000
_cell.angle_alpha   90.00
_cell.angle_beta   90.00
_cell.angle_gamma   90.00
#
_symmetry.space_group_name_H-M   'P 1'
#
loop_
_entity.id
_entity.type
_entity.pdbx_description
1 polymer ?
#
loop_
_entity_poly.entity_id
_entity_poly.type
_entity_poly.pdbx_seq_one_letter_code
_entity_poly.pdbx_strand_id
1 'polypeptide(L)'
;MKSSRSLAGAIAIVVSGFATVFMAGCAQNPDVRDSHDYTVGSTAKSPPVYLGCVKDELQGNVKTYEVQGDNALRLFIESTDPDKAQGLVELRGTGPQRQFTAYQRDAWYDHGRLLDAALMCSKA
;
A
#
# COMPACT_ATOMS: atom_id res chain seq x y z
N MET A 1 51.23 19.22 68.06
CA MET A 1 52.21 18.31 67.45
C MET A 1 51.89 18.18 65.95
N LYS A 2 52.93 18.36 65.13
CA LYS A 2 53.13 17.86 63.75
C LYS A 2 52.23 18.33 62.58
N SER A 3 52.86 19.21 61.79
CA SER A 3 52.70 19.56 60.37
C SER A 3 52.31 18.43 59.40
N SER A 4 51.56 18.75 58.32
CA SER A 4 52.09 18.90 56.93
C SER A 4 51.04 18.69 55.82
N ARG A 5 50.97 19.66 54.88
CA ARG A 5 50.99 19.57 53.38
C ARG A 5 50.02 18.60 52.68
N SER A 6 49.53 18.79 51.47
CA SER A 6 49.46 19.82 50.40
C SER A 6 48.77 19.07 49.22
N LEU A 7 48.18 19.81 48.27
CA LEU A 7 47.86 19.48 46.86
C LEU A 7 46.59 20.29 46.51
N ALA A 8 46.68 21.52 46.00
CA ALA A 8 47.09 21.87 44.65
C ALA A 8 46.41 20.99 43.58
N GLY A 9 45.38 21.56 42.94
CA GLY A 9 44.57 20.95 41.90
C GLY A 9 43.29 21.79 41.76
N ALA A 10 43.38 23.08 41.44
CA ALA A 10 43.58 23.60 40.10
C ALA A 10 42.53 23.07 39.11
N ILE A 11 41.88 24.04 38.46
CA ILE A 11 41.16 23.97 37.20
C ILE A 11 39.65 23.69 37.34
N ALA A 12 38.94 24.79 37.60
CA ALA A 12 37.61 25.01 37.07
C ALA A 12 37.63 24.78 35.55
N ILE A 13 36.96 23.72 35.09
CA ILE A 13 36.61 23.54 33.68
C ILE A 13 35.09 23.65 33.60
N VAL A 14 34.63 24.88 33.39
CA VAL A 14 33.30 25.16 32.83
C VAL A 14 33.42 24.85 31.33
N VAL A 15 32.87 23.72 30.90
CA VAL A 15 32.65 23.37 29.48
C VAL A 15 31.18 23.00 29.38
N SER A 16 30.30 23.93 29.00
CA SER A 16 29.94 24.29 27.61
C SER A 16 29.57 23.09 26.75
N GLY A 17 28.31 23.06 26.32
CA GLY A 17 27.93 22.45 25.04
C GLY A 17 26.94 21.30 25.11
N PHE A 18 25.66 21.64 24.96
CA PHE A 18 24.63 20.74 24.43
C PHE A 18 25.11 20.09 23.11
N ALA A 19 25.09 18.75 23.04
CA ALA A 19 24.91 18.02 21.78
C ALA A 19 24.49 16.57 22.07
N THR A 20 23.22 16.36 22.42
CA THR A 20 22.58 15.05 22.29
C THR A 20 22.48 14.72 20.81
N VAL A 21 23.46 13.99 20.27
CA VAL A 21 23.37 13.39 18.94
C VAL A 21 22.49 12.16 19.07
N PHE A 22 21.17 12.35 18.94
CA PHE A 22 20.26 11.26 18.62
C PHE A 22 20.59 10.78 17.20
N MET A 23 21.30 9.66 17.10
CA MET A 23 21.30 8.88 15.86
C MET A 23 19.93 8.22 15.69
N ALA A 24 18.91 9.02 15.37
CA ALA A 24 17.69 8.51 14.77
C ALA A 24 18.02 8.23 13.30
N GLY A 25 18.57 7.05 13.04
CA GLY A 25 18.66 6.50 11.70
C GLY A 25 17.25 6.21 11.21
N CYS A 26 16.56 7.19 10.64
CA CYS A 26 15.38 6.98 9.81
C CYS A 26 15.84 6.38 8.47
N ALA A 27 16.40 5.17 8.48
CA ALA A 27 16.46 4.32 7.31
C ALA A 27 15.15 3.52 7.23
N GLN A 28 14.01 4.20 7.30
CA GLN A 28 12.77 3.63 6.79
C GLN A 28 12.84 3.81 5.29
N ASN A 29 13.39 2.81 4.60
CA ASN A 29 13.10 2.61 3.18
C ASN A 29 11.65 2.10 3.12
N PRO A 30 10.66 2.90 2.68
CA PRO A 30 9.33 2.35 2.40
C PRO A 30 9.32 1.45 1.16
N ASP A 31 10.41 1.42 0.37
CA ASP A 31 10.50 0.86 -0.98
C ASP A 31 10.47 -0.68 -1.12
N VAL A 32 10.11 -1.44 -0.08
CA VAL A 32 9.99 -2.91 -0.17
C VAL A 32 8.55 -3.41 0.01
N ARG A 33 7.59 -2.50 0.29
CA ARG A 33 6.19 -2.89 0.51
C ARG A 33 5.20 -2.32 -0.50
N ASP A 34 5.70 -1.76 -1.60
CA ASP A 34 4.87 -1.52 -2.79
C ASP A 34 4.67 -2.89 -3.47
N SER A 35 3.78 -3.71 -2.89
CA SER A 35 3.32 -4.92 -3.55
C SER A 35 2.64 -4.47 -4.82
N HIS A 36 3.30 -4.71 -5.94
CA HIS A 36 2.81 -4.40 -7.29
C HIS A 36 1.62 -5.28 -7.67
N ASP A 37 1.19 -6.15 -6.76
CA ASP A 37 0.12 -7.11 -6.94
C ASP A 37 -1.23 -6.49 -6.60
N TYR A 38 -1.30 -5.25 -6.11
CA TYR A 38 -2.57 -4.58 -5.88
C TYR A 38 -2.55 -3.08 -6.11
N THR A 39 -3.73 -2.52 -6.33
CA THR A 39 -3.98 -1.08 -6.33
C THR A 39 -5.30 -0.75 -5.63
N VAL A 40 -5.37 0.42 -5.03
CA VAL A 40 -6.55 0.91 -4.30
C VAL A 40 -6.94 2.29 -4.77
N GLY A 41 -8.23 2.59 -4.73
CA GLY A 41 -8.70 3.92 -5.07
C GLY A 41 -10.18 4.10 -4.80
N SER A 42 -10.75 5.13 -5.39
CA SER A 42 -12.18 5.37 -5.34
C SER A 42 -12.73 5.75 -6.70
N THR A 43 -14.01 5.46 -6.92
CA THR A 43 -14.73 5.82 -8.14
C THR A 43 -16.11 6.35 -7.80
N ALA A 44 -16.58 7.32 -8.58
CA ALA A 44 -17.96 7.79 -8.53
C ALA A 44 -18.90 6.96 -9.42
N LYS A 45 -18.36 6.02 -10.20
CA LYS A 45 -19.14 5.15 -11.07
C LYS A 45 -20.00 4.19 -10.27
N SER A 46 -21.14 3.81 -10.86
CA SER A 46 -21.94 2.71 -10.33
C SER A 46 -21.19 1.37 -10.53
N PRO A 47 -21.45 0.37 -9.69
CA PRO A 47 -20.79 -0.93 -9.80
C PRO A 47 -20.81 -1.58 -11.20
N PRO A 48 -21.95 -1.65 -11.92
CA PRO A 48 -21.97 -2.27 -13.24
C PRO A 48 -21.17 -1.47 -14.28
N VAL A 49 -21.13 -0.14 -14.14
CA VAL A 49 -20.36 0.71 -15.07
C VAL A 49 -18.86 0.57 -14.83
N TYR A 50 -18.44 0.55 -13.56
CA TYR A 50 -17.04 0.37 -13.21
C TYR A 50 -16.52 -1.02 -13.60
N LEU A 51 -17.20 -2.08 -13.17
CA LEU A 51 -16.77 -3.45 -13.46
C LEU A 51 -16.91 -3.79 -14.95
N GLY A 52 -17.91 -3.25 -15.65
CA GLY A 52 -18.03 -3.38 -17.10
C GLY A 52 -16.79 -2.84 -17.82
N CYS A 53 -16.38 -1.61 -17.48
CA CYS A 53 -15.15 -1.01 -18.04
C CYS A 53 -13.91 -1.88 -17.77
N VAL A 54 -13.76 -2.40 -16.54
CA VAL A 54 -12.62 -3.27 -16.20
C VAL A 54 -12.64 -4.55 -17.04
N LYS A 55 -13.82 -5.17 -17.22
CA LYS A 55 -13.97 -6.39 -18.03
C LYS A 55 -13.64 -6.13 -19.51
N ASP A 56 -14.04 -4.99 -20.04
CA ASP A 56 -13.77 -4.62 -21.44
C ASP A 56 -12.28 -4.35 -21.69
N GLU A 57 -11.57 -3.81 -20.70
CA GLU A 57 -10.12 -3.55 -20.79
C GLU A 57 -9.28 -4.83 -20.64
N LEU A 58 -9.82 -5.87 -20.01
CA LEU A 58 -9.20 -7.19 -19.95
C LEU A 58 -9.25 -7.85 -21.33
N GLN A 59 -8.27 -7.53 -22.17
CA GLN A 59 -8.13 -8.12 -23.50
C GLN A 59 -8.04 -9.65 -23.44
N GLY A 60 -8.77 -10.33 -24.33
CA GLY A 60 -8.79 -11.79 -24.46
C GLY A 60 -10.04 -12.42 -23.86
N ASN A 61 -10.31 -13.69 -24.20
CA ASN A 61 -11.45 -14.46 -23.67
C ASN A 61 -11.20 -14.89 -22.21
N VAL A 62 -10.84 -13.95 -21.35
CA VAL A 62 -10.55 -14.18 -19.93
C VAL A 62 -11.88 -14.41 -19.20
N LYS A 63 -11.95 -15.48 -18.41
CA LYS A 63 -13.18 -15.79 -17.68
C LYS A 63 -13.31 -14.86 -16.49
N THR A 64 -14.47 -14.25 -16.33
CA THR A 64 -14.75 -13.35 -15.21
C THR A 64 -16.00 -13.78 -14.46
N TYR A 65 -15.98 -13.63 -13.14
CA TYR A 65 -17.08 -14.03 -12.26
C TYR A 65 -17.38 -12.90 -11.29
N GLU A 66 -18.62 -12.44 -11.30
CA GLU A 66 -19.10 -11.43 -10.35
C GLU A 66 -19.77 -12.13 -9.16
N VAL A 67 -19.29 -11.83 -7.96
CA VAL A 67 -19.79 -12.37 -6.70
C VAL A 67 -20.13 -11.20 -5.79
N GLN A 68 -21.39 -11.13 -5.37
CA GLN A 68 -21.85 -10.16 -4.39
C GLN A 68 -21.83 -10.79 -2.99
N GLY A 69 -21.20 -10.14 -2.03
CA GLY A 69 -21.10 -10.62 -0.64
C GLY A 69 -20.44 -9.60 0.27
N ASP A 70 -20.75 -9.63 1.57
CA ASP A 70 -20.13 -8.77 2.60
C ASP A 70 -20.19 -7.26 2.30
N ASN A 71 -21.31 -6.78 1.73
CA ASN A 71 -21.46 -5.38 1.28
C ASN A 71 -20.41 -4.93 0.24
N ALA A 72 -19.86 -5.90 -0.49
CA ALA A 72 -18.91 -5.73 -1.57
C ALA A 72 -19.41 -6.44 -2.84
N LEU A 73 -19.01 -5.92 -3.99
CA LEU A 73 -19.11 -6.61 -5.26
C LEU A 73 -17.70 -6.97 -5.71
N ARG A 74 -17.45 -8.26 -5.93
CA ARG A 74 -16.14 -8.81 -6.30
C ARG A 74 -16.20 -9.33 -7.73
N LEU A 75 -15.26 -8.93 -8.55
CA LEU A 75 -15.01 -9.46 -9.88
C LEU A 75 -13.75 -10.34 -9.81
N PHE A 76 -13.94 -11.65 -9.92
CA PHE A 76 -12.85 -12.61 -9.95
C PHE A 76 -12.44 -12.92 -11.40
N ILE A 77 -11.14 -13.08 -11.63
CA ILE A 77 -10.55 -13.40 -12.92
C ILE A 77 -10.06 -14.86 -12.90
N GLU A 78 -10.45 -15.63 -13.90
CA GLU A 78 -10.21 -17.07 -14.12
C GLU A 78 -10.82 -18.04 -13.08
N SER A 79 -10.88 -17.68 -11.79
CA SER A 79 -11.46 -18.52 -10.74
C SER A 79 -12.04 -17.71 -9.58
N THR A 80 -13.15 -18.17 -8.98
CA THR A 80 -13.70 -17.63 -7.72
C THR A 80 -13.00 -18.15 -6.47
N ASP A 81 -12.12 -19.14 -6.61
CA ASP A 81 -11.28 -19.65 -5.52
C ASP A 81 -10.14 -18.63 -5.28
N PRO A 82 -10.05 -17.99 -4.10
CA PRO A 82 -9.05 -16.94 -3.86
C PRO A 82 -7.61 -17.44 -4.02
N ASP A 83 -7.37 -18.74 -3.84
CA ASP A 83 -6.05 -19.36 -4.00
C ASP A 83 -5.70 -19.69 -5.46
N LYS A 84 -6.68 -19.61 -6.37
CA LYS A 84 -6.52 -19.88 -7.81
C LYS A 84 -6.88 -18.71 -8.71
N ALA A 85 -7.53 -17.67 -8.17
CA ALA A 85 -7.86 -16.47 -8.89
C ALA A 85 -6.59 -15.79 -9.41
N GLN A 86 -6.58 -15.47 -10.70
CA GLN A 86 -5.50 -14.72 -11.33
C GLN A 86 -5.58 -13.23 -10.98
N GLY A 87 -6.80 -12.76 -10.70
CA GLY A 87 -7.04 -11.42 -10.24
C GLY A 87 -8.40 -11.27 -9.56
N LEU A 88 -8.55 -10.17 -8.84
CA LEU A 88 -9.73 -9.82 -8.08
C LEU A 88 -9.90 -8.30 -8.12
N VAL A 89 -11.08 -7.82 -8.46
CA VAL A 89 -11.47 -6.42 -8.24
C VAL A 89 -12.63 -6.39 -7.26
N GLU A 90 -12.40 -5.82 -6.10
CA GLU A 90 -13.41 -5.64 -5.08
C GLU A 90 -13.86 -4.17 -5.06
N LEU A 91 -15.18 -3.97 -5.11
CA LEU A 91 -15.81 -2.67 -4.99
C LEU A 91 -16.67 -2.65 -3.72
N ARG A 92 -16.39 -1.72 -2.82
CA ARG A 92 -17.11 -1.55 -1.54
C ARG A 92 -17.82 -0.20 -1.47
N GLY A 93 -18.97 -0.21 -0.81
CA GLY A 93 -19.71 1.00 -0.45
C GLY A 93 -21.00 1.20 -1.24
N THR A 94 -21.92 1.93 -0.62
CA THR A 94 -23.29 2.14 -1.08
C THR A 94 -23.57 3.59 -1.48
N GLY A 95 -22.58 4.48 -1.41
CA GLY A 95 -22.72 5.92 -1.65
C GLY A 95 -22.40 6.38 -3.08
N PRO A 96 -22.37 7.72 -3.30
CA PRO A 96 -21.97 8.31 -4.58
C PRO A 96 -20.51 8.07 -4.93
N GLN A 97 -19.68 7.78 -3.93
CA GLN A 97 -18.28 7.41 -4.09
C GLN A 97 -18.07 6.04 -3.45
N ARG A 98 -17.39 5.15 -4.17
CA ARG A 98 -17.10 3.77 -3.78
C ARG A 98 -15.61 3.56 -3.73
N GLN A 99 -15.16 2.73 -2.81
CA GLN A 99 -13.75 2.32 -2.75
C GLN A 99 -13.58 1.06 -3.59
N PHE A 100 -12.49 1.00 -4.36
CA PHE A 100 -12.11 -0.21 -5.06
C PHE A 100 -10.74 -0.69 -4.60
N THR A 101 -10.53 -1.98 -4.70
CA THR A 101 -9.24 -2.65 -4.54
C THR A 101 -9.11 -3.66 -5.65
N ALA A 102 -8.08 -3.56 -6.47
CA ALA A 102 -7.75 -4.57 -7.46
C ALA A 102 -6.49 -5.30 -7.01
N TYR A 103 -6.48 -6.62 -7.19
CA TYR A 103 -5.38 -7.52 -6.90
C TYR A 103 -5.12 -8.39 -8.13
N GLN A 104 -3.86 -8.61 -8.48
CA GLN A 104 -3.42 -9.47 -9.57
C GLN A 104 -2.23 -10.30 -9.08
N ARG A 105 -2.37 -11.63 -9.15
CA ARG A 105 -1.41 -12.57 -8.56
C ARG A 105 -0.02 -12.49 -9.20
N ASP A 106 0.01 -12.46 -10.54
CA ASP A 106 1.23 -12.41 -11.33
C ASP A 106 1.37 -11.04 -12.00
N ALA A 107 1.12 -9.95 -11.25
CA ALA A 107 1.15 -8.59 -11.78
C ALA A 107 2.49 -8.24 -12.44
N TRP A 108 3.60 -8.82 -11.98
CA TRP A 108 4.90 -8.68 -12.63
C TRP A 108 4.94 -9.26 -14.05
N TYR A 109 4.33 -10.43 -14.27
CA TYR A 109 4.31 -11.10 -15.57
C TYR A 109 3.29 -10.47 -16.53
N ASP A 110 2.15 -10.07 -15.99
CA ASP A 110 1.07 -9.42 -16.74
C ASP A 110 1.22 -7.90 -16.85
N HIS A 111 2.37 -7.36 -16.41
CA HIS A 111 2.67 -5.93 -16.40
C HIS A 111 1.59 -5.09 -15.68
N GLY A 112 0.93 -5.64 -14.67
CA GLY A 112 -0.09 -4.94 -13.89
C GLY A 112 -1.36 -4.59 -14.68
N ARG A 113 -1.61 -5.24 -15.83
CA ARG A 113 -2.73 -4.89 -16.74
C ARG A 113 -4.08 -4.76 -16.03
N LEU A 114 -4.39 -5.65 -15.08
CA LEU A 114 -5.65 -5.56 -14.34
C LEU A 114 -5.68 -4.31 -13.42
N LEU A 115 -4.55 -3.98 -12.82
CA LEU A 115 -4.41 -2.84 -11.93
C LEU A 115 -4.50 -1.52 -12.70
N ASP A 116 -3.88 -1.46 -13.88
CA ASP A 116 -3.98 -0.33 -14.80
C ASP A 116 -5.42 -0.14 -15.29
N ALA A 117 -6.09 -1.23 -15.68
CA ALA A 117 -7.50 -1.21 -16.05
C ALA A 117 -8.37 -0.68 -14.90
N ALA A 118 -8.16 -1.16 -13.67
CA ALA A 118 -8.88 -0.72 -12.48
C ALA A 118 -8.68 0.78 -12.21
N LEU A 119 -7.46 1.29 -12.36
CA LEU A 119 -7.13 2.71 -12.20
C LEU A 119 -7.72 3.58 -13.31
N MET A 120 -7.59 3.16 -14.57
CA MET A 120 -8.13 3.89 -15.72
C MET A 120 -9.66 3.98 -15.60
N CYS A 121 -10.33 2.85 -15.37
CA CYS A 121 -11.78 2.79 -15.23
C CYS A 121 -12.31 3.53 -14.00
N SER A 122 -11.47 3.86 -13.02
CA SER A 122 -11.90 4.66 -11.88
C SER A 122 -12.17 6.13 -12.25
N LYS A 123 -11.47 6.65 -13.27
CA LYS A 123 -11.47 8.06 -13.72
C LYS A 123 -12.19 8.31 -15.04
N ALA A 124 -12.33 7.26 -15.86
CA ALA A 124 -12.97 7.34 -17.19
C ALA A 124 -14.47 7.67 -17.11
#